data_AF-A0AAW9BDH5-F1
#
_entry.id   AF-A0AAW9BDH5-F1
#
_cell.length_a   1.000
_cell.length_b   1.000
_cell.length_c   1.000
_cell.angle_alpha   90.00
_cell.angle_beta   90.00
_cell.angle_gamma   90.00
#
_symmetry.space_group_name_H-M   'P 1'
#
loop_
_entity.id
_entity.type
_entity.pdbx_description
1 polymer ?
#
loop_
_entity_poly.entity_id
_entity_poly.type
_entity_poly.pdbx_seq_one_letter_code
_entity_poly.pdbx_strand_id
1 'polypeptide(L)'
;GNGENELVIDFPVNATDFDGDVSNTISLPITVVDDVPSITGVDNSSQLTIDEDDLPAGSDTSGLRVLDGHFNVVAGADEIVSYHVSDLAGAVAGLQSNGQDVELRLVSEADGVSTYEAVIVGTNTQIFTLTLDAKDNSYQFELVGPVDHPAGLGENSLTLDIPISVTDFDGDTSASVNLPITIVDDVPEIKTATPLFLDEDD
;
A
#
# COMPACT_ATOMS: atom_id res chain seq x y z
N GLY A 1 -6.79 -13.64 -19.95
CA GLY A 1 -6.06 -14.92 -20.13
C GLY A 1 -4.61 -14.59 -20.11
N ASN A 2 -3.91 -14.88 -19.02
CA ASN A 2 -3.08 -13.86 -18.39
C ASN A 2 -2.17 -13.04 -19.33
N GLY A 3 -2.28 -11.73 -19.26
CA GLY A 3 -1.57 -10.74 -20.04
C GLY A 3 -2.40 -10.14 -21.17
N GLU A 4 -1.88 -9.04 -21.75
CA GLU A 4 -2.53 -8.38 -22.87
C GLU A 4 -2.75 -9.36 -24.04
N ASN A 5 -4.01 -9.55 -24.44
CA ASN A 5 -4.36 -10.44 -25.54
C ASN A 5 -5.55 -9.92 -26.36
N GLU A 6 -5.71 -10.48 -27.56
CA GLU A 6 -6.83 -10.14 -28.44
C GLU A 6 -7.55 -11.42 -28.84
N LEU A 7 -8.87 -11.45 -28.65
CA LEU A 7 -9.75 -12.49 -29.15
C LEU A 7 -10.63 -11.92 -30.26
N VAL A 8 -10.39 -12.39 -31.49
CA VAL A 8 -11.25 -12.07 -32.64
C VAL A 8 -12.32 -13.16 -32.80
N ILE A 9 -13.58 -12.74 -32.75
CA ILE A 9 -14.76 -13.58 -32.95
C ILE A 9 -15.45 -13.16 -34.24
N ASP A 10 -15.46 -14.07 -35.22
CA ASP A 10 -16.11 -13.86 -36.51
C ASP A 10 -17.57 -14.34 -36.48
N PHE A 11 -18.52 -13.41 -36.64
CA PHE A 11 -19.94 -13.76 -36.76
C PHE A 11 -20.37 -13.85 -38.24
N PRO A 12 -20.86 -15.01 -38.70
CA PRO A 12 -21.44 -15.11 -40.03
C PRO A 12 -22.82 -14.42 -40.05
N VAL A 13 -22.97 -13.41 -40.88
CA VAL A 13 -24.22 -12.66 -41.06
C VAL A 13 -24.74 -12.90 -42.48
N ASN A 14 -26.02 -13.25 -42.59
CA ASN A 14 -26.78 -13.25 -43.85
C ASN A 14 -28.12 -12.53 -43.63
N ALA A 15 -28.75 -12.11 -44.72
CA ALA A 15 -30.07 -11.51 -44.72
C ALA A 15 -31.05 -12.38 -45.50
N THR A 16 -32.30 -12.44 -45.04
CA THR A 16 -33.43 -13.06 -45.76
C THR A 16 -34.48 -11.99 -46.01
N ASP A 17 -34.98 -11.89 -47.24
CA ASP A 17 -36.04 -10.95 -47.57
C ASP A 17 -37.45 -11.57 -47.39
N PHE A 18 -38.48 -10.91 -47.93
CA PHE A 18 -39.88 -11.29 -47.68
C PHE A 18 -40.31 -12.58 -48.40
N ASP A 19 -39.73 -12.90 -49.56
CA ASP A 19 -40.08 -14.11 -50.31
C ASP A 19 -39.11 -15.29 -50.07
N GLY A 20 -38.03 -15.04 -49.32
CA GLY A 20 -37.19 -16.07 -48.72
C GLY A 20 -35.82 -16.20 -49.38
N ASP A 21 -35.44 -15.28 -50.27
CA ASP A 21 -34.09 -15.24 -50.83
C ASP A 21 -33.07 -14.89 -49.74
N VAL A 22 -31.97 -15.65 -49.70
CA VAL A 22 -30.88 -15.48 -48.71
C VAL A 22 -29.67 -14.85 -49.39
N SER A 23 -29.11 -13.79 -48.79
CA SER A 23 -27.89 -13.16 -49.27
C SER A 23 -26.65 -14.05 -49.11
N ASN A 24 -25.54 -13.64 -49.72
CA ASN A 24 -24.23 -14.18 -49.36
C ASN A 24 -23.93 -13.94 -47.86
N THR A 25 -23.17 -14.84 -47.24
CA THR A 25 -22.67 -14.66 -45.88
C THR A 25 -21.50 -13.68 -45.87
N ILE A 26 -21.56 -12.67 -45.01
CA ILE A 26 -20.42 -11.80 -44.67
C ILE A 26 -19.92 -12.15 -43.27
N SER A 27 -18.62 -12.01 -43.02
CA SER A 27 -18.06 -12.10 -41.67
C SER A 27 -18.09 -10.73 -41.02
N LEU A 28 -18.66 -10.64 -39.82
CA LEU A 28 -18.55 -9.47 -38.96
C LEU A 28 -17.55 -9.80 -37.84
N PRO A 29 -16.29 -9.32 -37.93
CA PRO A 29 -15.32 -9.54 -36.87
C PRO A 29 -15.64 -8.67 -35.66
N ILE A 30 -15.62 -9.27 -34.48
CA ILE A 30 -15.65 -8.60 -33.18
C ILE A 30 -14.32 -8.88 -32.49
N THR A 31 -13.61 -7.83 -32.11
CA THR A 31 -12.38 -7.91 -31.32
C THR A 31 -12.72 -7.68 -29.84
N VAL A 32 -12.31 -8.60 -28.97
CA VAL A 32 -12.22 -8.41 -27.52
C VAL A 32 -10.75 -8.19 -27.19
N VAL A 33 -10.44 -7.07 -26.54
CA VAL A 33 -9.09 -6.76 -26.05
C VAL A 33 -9.07 -6.99 -24.56
N ASP A 34 -8.12 -7.81 -24.13
CA ASP A 34 -7.77 -8.09 -22.74
C ASP A 34 -6.49 -7.31 -22.41
N ASP A 35 -6.45 -6.64 -21.28
CA ASP A 35 -5.32 -5.82 -20.86
C ASP A 35 -4.89 -6.13 -19.42
N VAL A 36 -3.76 -5.57 -18.99
CA VAL A 36 -3.18 -5.80 -17.67
C VAL A 36 -3.37 -4.54 -16.82
N PRO A 37 -3.72 -4.65 -15.53
CA PRO A 37 -3.91 -3.49 -14.69
C PRO A 37 -2.58 -2.78 -14.42
N SER A 38 -2.63 -1.48 -14.14
CA SER A 38 -1.44 -0.68 -13.85
C SER A 38 -1.67 0.34 -12.75
N ILE A 39 -0.75 0.39 -11.78
CA ILE A 39 -0.62 1.50 -10.84
C ILE A 39 0.19 2.59 -11.52
N THR A 40 -0.38 3.79 -11.65
CA THR A 40 0.26 4.95 -12.29
C THR A 40 0.93 5.89 -11.28
N GLY A 41 0.65 5.71 -10.00
CA GLY A 41 1.27 6.43 -8.89
C GLY A 41 0.41 6.44 -7.65
N VAL A 42 0.83 7.24 -6.66
CA VAL A 42 0.05 7.55 -5.46
C VAL A 42 -0.63 8.90 -5.66
N ASP A 43 -1.88 9.05 -5.21
CA ASP A 43 -2.62 10.31 -5.31
C ASP A 43 -1.93 11.42 -4.52
N ASN A 44 -1.87 12.63 -5.08
CA ASN A 44 -1.15 13.77 -4.47
C ASN A 44 -1.78 14.27 -3.16
N SER A 45 -3.02 13.90 -2.86
CA SER A 45 -3.69 14.20 -1.59
C SER A 45 -3.40 13.17 -0.49
N SER A 46 -2.72 12.08 -0.83
CA SER A 46 -2.36 11.02 0.10
C SER A 46 -1.35 11.49 1.13
N GLN A 47 -1.49 11.00 2.36
CA GLN A 47 -0.51 11.23 3.41
C GLN A 47 0.64 10.22 3.28
N LEU A 48 1.88 10.71 3.39
CA LEU A 48 3.10 9.93 3.19
C LEU A 48 4.12 10.14 4.30
N THR A 49 3.80 10.94 5.31
CA THR A 49 4.70 11.26 6.43
C THR A 49 3.96 11.11 7.74
N ILE A 50 4.55 10.34 8.65
CA ILE A 50 4.12 10.11 10.02
C ILE A 50 5.27 10.42 10.97
N ASP A 51 4.96 10.83 12.18
CA ASP A 51 5.95 11.19 13.20
C ASP A 51 5.90 10.20 14.37
N GLU A 52 7.07 9.87 14.93
CA GLU A 52 7.19 9.02 16.11
C GLU A 52 6.85 9.75 17.40
N ASP A 53 6.94 11.09 17.42
CA ASP A 53 6.57 11.90 18.60
C ASP A 53 5.10 11.68 19.00
N ASP A 54 4.26 11.34 18.01
CA ASP A 54 2.85 11.00 18.13
C ASP A 54 2.58 9.62 18.75
N LEU A 55 3.60 8.77 18.91
CA LEU A 55 3.46 7.50 19.62
C LEU A 55 3.14 7.73 21.11
N PRO A 56 2.55 6.76 21.83
CA PRO A 56 2.15 6.95 23.23
C PRO A 56 3.30 7.28 24.19
N ALA A 57 4.53 6.98 23.79
CA ALA A 57 5.75 7.25 24.53
C ALA A 57 6.58 8.41 23.94
N GLY A 58 6.11 9.06 22.89
CA GLY A 58 6.81 10.14 22.21
C GLY A 58 6.68 11.48 22.94
N SER A 59 7.42 12.48 22.45
CA SER A 59 7.50 13.80 23.08
C SER A 59 6.23 14.65 22.90
N ASP A 60 5.48 14.53 21.80
CA ASP A 60 4.18 15.18 21.58
C ASP A 60 3.13 14.23 20.98
N THR A 61 2.14 13.81 21.79
CA THR A 61 1.13 12.84 21.36
C THR A 61 -0.11 13.49 20.71
N SER A 62 0.03 14.65 20.07
CA SER A 62 -1.09 15.49 19.66
C SER A 62 -1.51 15.33 18.19
N GLY A 63 -0.65 14.75 17.36
CA GLY A 63 -0.85 14.48 15.95
C GLY A 63 -1.44 13.10 15.65
N LEU A 64 -1.09 12.57 14.48
CA LEU A 64 -1.76 11.44 13.85
C LEU A 64 -0.82 10.25 13.73
N ARG A 65 -1.32 9.10 14.16
CA ARG A 65 -0.64 7.80 14.04
C ARG A 65 -1.10 6.98 12.84
N VAL A 66 -2.00 7.53 12.05
CA VAL A 66 -2.64 6.87 10.91
C VAL A 66 -2.54 7.80 9.70
N LEU A 67 -2.06 7.25 8.59
CA LEU A 67 -2.02 7.89 7.28
C LEU A 67 -3.04 7.20 6.38
N ASP A 68 -3.87 7.98 5.72
CA ASP A 68 -4.75 7.50 4.66
C ASP A 68 -4.27 8.03 3.30
N GLY A 69 -4.43 7.22 2.26
CA GLY A 69 -4.05 7.58 0.90
C GLY A 69 -4.70 6.71 -0.15
N HIS A 70 -4.48 7.05 -1.42
CA HIS A 70 -5.08 6.36 -2.56
C HIS A 70 -4.06 6.11 -3.67
N PHE A 71 -4.24 5.03 -4.42
CA PHE A 71 -3.50 4.75 -5.64
C PHE A 71 -4.24 5.30 -6.86
N ASN A 72 -3.48 5.83 -7.81
CA ASN A 72 -3.97 6.09 -9.15
C ASN A 72 -3.83 4.81 -9.98
N VAL A 73 -4.94 4.13 -10.26
CA VAL A 73 -4.95 2.84 -10.96
C VAL A 73 -5.69 2.91 -12.30
N VAL A 74 -5.21 2.15 -13.27
CA VAL A 74 -5.93 1.82 -14.51
C VAL A 74 -6.25 0.34 -14.44
N ALA A 75 -7.54 0.02 -14.27
CA ALA A 75 -8.01 -1.36 -14.12
C ALA A 75 -8.02 -2.12 -15.46
N GLY A 76 -8.20 -1.38 -16.56
CA GLY A 76 -8.25 -1.96 -17.89
C GLY A 76 -9.66 -2.43 -18.27
N ALA A 77 -9.77 -3.66 -18.77
CA ALA A 77 -10.98 -4.34 -19.20
C ALA A 77 -11.78 -4.92 -18.02
N ASP A 78 -11.09 -5.24 -16.92
CA ASP A 78 -11.63 -5.86 -15.72
C ASP A 78 -11.54 -4.94 -14.49
N GLU A 79 -12.25 -5.30 -13.42
CA GLU A 79 -12.18 -4.58 -12.15
C GLU A 79 -11.00 -5.04 -11.31
N ILE A 80 -10.44 -4.12 -10.52
CA ILE A 80 -9.41 -4.45 -9.53
C ILE A 80 -10.00 -5.30 -8.40
N VAL A 81 -9.33 -6.40 -8.07
CA VAL A 81 -9.77 -7.32 -7.02
C VAL A 81 -8.90 -7.25 -5.77
N SER A 82 -7.59 -7.07 -5.89
CA SER A 82 -6.69 -7.03 -4.73
C SER A 82 -5.43 -6.21 -4.96
N TYR A 83 -4.89 -5.68 -3.86
CA TYR A 83 -3.55 -5.09 -3.78
C TYR A 83 -2.64 -5.96 -2.91
N HIS A 84 -1.37 -6.04 -3.30
CA HIS A 84 -0.37 -6.86 -2.62
C HIS A 84 0.97 -6.14 -2.45
N VAL A 85 1.66 -6.44 -1.35
CA VAL A 85 3.08 -6.11 -1.22
C VAL A 85 3.88 -7.19 -1.97
N SER A 86 4.51 -6.82 -3.09
CA SER A 86 5.15 -7.78 -3.99
C SER A 86 6.47 -8.36 -3.45
N ASP A 87 7.13 -7.65 -2.53
CA ASP A 87 8.32 -8.10 -1.81
C ASP A 87 8.28 -7.67 -0.34
N LEU A 88 7.83 -8.59 0.51
CA LEU A 88 7.71 -8.37 1.96
C LEU A 88 9.06 -8.12 2.64
N ALA A 89 10.11 -8.82 2.21
CA ALA A 89 11.44 -8.67 2.81
C ALA A 89 12.11 -7.36 2.36
N GLY A 90 11.93 -7.01 1.09
CA GLY A 90 12.37 -5.74 0.52
C GLY A 90 11.69 -4.53 1.17
N ALA A 91 10.39 -4.62 1.46
CA ALA A 91 9.60 -3.54 2.06
C ALA A 91 10.14 -3.05 3.42
N VAL A 92 10.77 -3.93 4.19
CA VAL A 92 11.34 -3.63 5.52
C VAL A 92 12.85 -3.91 5.58
N ALA A 93 13.53 -3.91 4.44
CA ALA A 93 14.95 -4.22 4.36
C ALA A 93 15.78 -3.22 5.17
N GLY A 94 16.47 -3.71 6.21
CA GLY A 94 17.29 -2.87 7.09
C GLY A 94 16.51 -2.06 8.12
N LEU A 95 15.18 -2.21 8.17
CA LEU A 95 14.36 -1.64 9.23
C LEU A 95 14.61 -2.37 10.54
N GLN A 96 14.89 -1.60 11.60
CA GLN A 96 15.08 -2.11 12.94
C GLN A 96 14.17 -1.37 13.92
N SER A 97 13.90 -2.00 15.06
CA SER A 97 13.29 -1.38 16.23
C SER A 97 13.99 -1.91 17.47
N ASN A 98 14.51 -0.99 18.31
CA ASN A 98 15.29 -1.33 19.49
C ASN A 98 16.51 -2.23 19.19
N GLY A 99 17.15 -2.01 18.05
CA GLY A 99 18.29 -2.76 17.53
C GLY A 99 17.95 -4.17 17.02
N GLN A 100 16.67 -4.49 16.87
CA GLN A 100 16.20 -5.79 16.39
C GLN A 100 15.54 -5.66 15.01
N ASP A 101 15.81 -6.61 14.13
CA ASP A 101 15.23 -6.62 12.78
C ASP A 101 13.70 -6.75 12.81
N VAL A 102 13.06 -6.11 11.84
CA VAL A 102 11.60 -6.16 11.63
C VAL A 102 11.28 -7.05 10.42
N GLU A 103 10.20 -7.82 10.51
CA GLU A 103 9.63 -8.58 9.40
C GLU A 103 8.19 -8.14 9.11
N LEU A 104 7.82 -8.11 7.83
CA LEU A 104 6.47 -7.81 7.37
C LEU A 104 5.72 -9.10 7.02
N ARG A 105 4.49 -9.26 7.52
CA ARG A 105 3.68 -10.47 7.33
C ARG A 105 2.29 -10.10 6.83
N LEU A 106 1.79 -10.83 5.83
CA LEU A 106 0.36 -10.81 5.48
C LEU A 106 -0.42 -11.51 6.59
N VAL A 107 -1.36 -10.81 7.23
CA VAL A 107 -2.16 -11.35 8.33
C VAL A 107 -3.61 -11.64 7.94
N SER A 108 -4.16 -10.90 6.98
CA SER A 108 -5.47 -11.19 6.42
C SER A 108 -5.58 -10.73 4.97
N GLU A 109 -6.33 -11.50 4.19
CA GLU A 109 -6.73 -11.15 2.84
C GLU A 109 -8.17 -11.63 2.63
N ALA A 110 -9.10 -10.69 2.56
CA ALA A 110 -10.52 -11.01 2.40
C ALA A 110 -11.27 -9.83 1.78
N ASP A 111 -12.18 -10.13 0.86
CA ASP A 111 -13.11 -9.15 0.28
C ASP A 111 -12.39 -7.92 -0.29
N GLY A 112 -11.29 -8.15 -1.01
CA GLY A 112 -10.45 -7.11 -1.63
C GLY A 112 -9.58 -6.31 -0.68
N VAL A 113 -9.54 -6.68 0.61
CA VAL A 113 -8.73 -6.01 1.63
C VAL A 113 -7.57 -6.91 2.07
N SER A 114 -6.35 -6.40 1.93
CA SER A 114 -5.12 -7.05 2.39
C SER A 114 -4.53 -6.28 3.58
N THR A 115 -4.26 -6.97 4.69
CA THR A 115 -3.67 -6.37 5.89
C THR A 115 -2.33 -7.02 6.20
N TYR A 116 -1.32 -6.19 6.42
CA TYR A 116 0.04 -6.58 6.76
C TYR A 116 0.43 -6.01 8.12
N GLU A 117 1.16 -6.80 8.90
CA GLU A 117 1.75 -6.37 10.17
C GLU A 117 3.27 -6.47 10.10
N ALA A 118 3.93 -5.38 10.46
CA ALA A 118 5.37 -5.37 10.70
C ALA A 118 5.63 -5.66 12.17
N VAL A 119 6.45 -6.67 12.46
CA VAL A 119 6.77 -7.09 13.82
C VAL A 119 8.26 -7.30 14.02
N ILE A 120 8.75 -7.14 15.24
CA ILE A 120 10.13 -7.53 15.57
C ILE A 120 10.28 -9.04 15.38
N VAL A 121 11.32 -9.44 14.64
CA VAL A 121 11.59 -10.84 14.29
C VAL A 121 11.62 -11.74 15.52
N GLY A 122 10.85 -12.83 15.46
CA GLY A 122 10.76 -13.80 16.55
C GLY A 122 9.89 -13.36 17.74
N THR A 123 9.16 -12.25 17.61
CA THR A 123 8.22 -11.75 18.61
C THR A 123 6.83 -11.48 18.00
N ASN A 124 5.92 -10.93 18.80
CA ASN A 124 4.64 -10.35 18.36
C ASN A 124 4.59 -8.84 18.66
N THR A 125 5.74 -8.19 18.84
CA THR A 125 5.80 -6.75 19.06
C THR A 125 5.59 -6.05 17.73
N GLN A 126 4.43 -5.44 17.57
CA GLN A 126 4.02 -4.76 16.36
C GLN A 126 4.65 -3.36 16.27
N ILE A 127 5.08 -3.02 15.06
CA ILE A 127 5.71 -1.74 14.70
C ILE A 127 4.75 -0.91 13.85
N PHE A 128 4.16 -1.50 12.81
CA PHE A 128 3.13 -0.83 12.02
C PHE A 128 2.12 -1.81 11.41
N THR A 129 0.98 -1.27 10.99
CA THR A 129 -0.02 -1.96 10.16
C THR A 129 -0.09 -1.27 8.80
N LEU A 130 -0.15 -2.06 7.72
CA LEU A 130 -0.50 -1.58 6.39
C LEU A 130 -1.75 -2.31 5.91
N THR A 131 -2.80 -1.55 5.60
CA THR A 131 -4.02 -2.08 4.96
C THR A 131 -4.12 -1.53 3.56
N LEU A 132 -4.42 -2.40 2.59
CA LEU A 132 -4.65 -2.05 1.19
C LEU A 132 -6.09 -2.46 0.84
N ASP A 133 -6.90 -1.55 0.31
CA ASP A 133 -8.31 -1.79 -0.02
C ASP A 133 -8.55 -1.59 -1.53
N ALA A 134 -8.94 -2.66 -2.21
CA ALA A 134 -9.25 -2.65 -3.63
C ALA A 134 -10.57 -1.93 -3.97
N LYS A 135 -11.49 -1.78 -3.02
CA LYS A 135 -12.85 -1.25 -3.28
C LYS A 135 -12.84 0.23 -3.61
N ASP A 136 -11.95 0.98 -2.97
CA ASP A 136 -11.75 2.41 -3.18
C ASP A 136 -10.33 2.76 -3.61
N ASN A 137 -9.48 1.76 -3.86
CA ASN A 137 -8.06 1.91 -4.21
C ASN A 137 -7.28 2.66 -3.13
N SER A 138 -7.65 2.50 -1.87
CA SER A 138 -7.01 3.17 -0.74
C SER A 138 -5.95 2.31 -0.06
N TYR A 139 -5.11 2.98 0.71
CA TYR A 139 -4.29 2.35 1.73
C TYR A 139 -4.40 3.11 3.04
N GLN A 140 -4.17 2.39 4.13
CA GLN A 140 -4.02 2.94 5.46
C GLN A 140 -2.73 2.41 6.09
N PHE A 141 -1.90 3.32 6.60
CA PHE A 141 -0.69 3.00 7.35
C PHE A 141 -0.84 3.48 8.79
N GLU A 142 -0.68 2.59 9.77
CA GLU A 142 -0.73 2.93 11.20
C GLU A 142 0.62 2.64 11.86
N LEU A 143 1.24 3.66 12.48
CA LEU A 143 2.46 3.49 13.27
C LEU A 143 2.12 3.13 14.73
N VAL A 144 2.52 1.93 15.14
CA VAL A 144 2.19 1.32 16.42
C VAL A 144 3.34 1.43 17.41
N GLY A 145 4.58 1.29 16.95
CA GLY A 145 5.79 1.33 17.76
C GLY A 145 6.96 2.00 17.03
N PRO A 146 8.04 2.31 17.75
CA PRO A 146 9.15 3.09 17.22
C PRO A 146 10.05 2.28 16.29
N VAL A 147 10.79 2.96 15.42
CA VAL A 147 11.80 2.43 14.52
C VAL A 147 13.15 3.07 14.79
N ASP A 148 14.24 2.37 14.50
CA ASP A 148 15.57 2.92 14.70
C ASP A 148 15.95 3.84 13.53
N HIS A 149 16.21 5.11 13.84
CA HIS A 149 16.66 6.08 12.86
C HIS A 149 18.20 6.08 12.70
N PRO A 150 18.71 6.47 11.52
CA PRO A 150 20.13 6.74 11.34
C PRO A 150 20.64 7.75 12.37
N ALA A 151 21.87 7.56 12.85
CA ALA A 151 22.46 8.49 13.81
C ALA A 151 22.52 9.92 13.25
N GLY A 152 21.78 10.82 13.88
CA GLY A 152 21.74 12.26 13.61
C GLY A 152 21.44 13.02 14.89
N LEU A 153 21.74 14.33 14.92
CA LEU A 153 21.28 15.19 16.01
C LEU A 153 19.93 15.79 15.61
N GLY A 154 18.91 15.61 16.44
CA GLY A 154 17.56 16.11 16.15
C GLY A 154 16.69 15.12 15.39
N GLU A 155 15.53 15.57 14.92
CA GLU A 155 14.57 14.78 14.13
C GLU A 155 15.20 14.38 12.79
N ASN A 156 15.31 13.08 12.53
CA ASN A 156 15.76 12.53 11.26
C ASN A 156 14.61 11.76 10.60
N SER A 157 14.67 11.53 9.30
CA SER A 157 13.62 10.76 8.62
C SER A 157 14.15 9.45 8.05
N LEU A 158 13.31 8.42 8.11
CA LEU A 158 13.50 7.14 7.46
C LEU A 158 12.36 6.93 6.45
N THR A 159 12.67 6.58 5.21
CA THR A 159 11.64 6.29 4.19
C THR A 159 11.63 4.82 3.86
N LEU A 160 10.46 4.20 3.95
CA LEU A 160 10.16 2.87 3.47
C LEU A 160 9.60 2.95 2.05
N ASP A 161 10.22 2.24 1.12
CA ASP A 161 9.72 2.08 -0.24
C ASP A 161 9.00 0.73 -0.36
N ILE A 162 7.70 0.70 -0.10
CA ILE A 162 6.92 -0.54 -0.05
C ILE A 162 6.47 -0.90 -1.48
N PRO A 163 6.92 -2.02 -2.07
CA PRO A 163 6.55 -2.37 -3.45
C PRO A 163 5.14 -2.93 -3.51
N ILE A 164 4.23 -2.21 -4.17
CA ILE A 164 2.81 -2.57 -4.31
C ILE A 164 2.51 -3.03 -5.74
N SER A 165 1.79 -4.15 -5.88
CA SER A 165 1.17 -4.61 -7.13
C SER A 165 -0.33 -4.76 -6.96
N VAL A 166 -1.06 -4.73 -8.07
CA VAL A 166 -2.52 -4.91 -8.10
C VAL A 166 -2.90 -6.08 -9.00
N THR A 167 -3.94 -6.83 -8.63
CA THR A 167 -4.51 -7.93 -9.41
C THR A 167 -5.98 -7.63 -9.75
N ASP A 168 -6.40 -7.92 -10.97
CA ASP A 168 -7.78 -7.76 -11.44
C ASP A 168 -8.62 -9.05 -11.37
N PHE A 169 -9.81 -9.02 -11.97
CA PHE A 169 -10.79 -10.09 -11.90
C PHE A 169 -10.39 -11.36 -12.66
N ASP A 170 -9.66 -11.23 -13.75
CA ASP A 170 -9.27 -12.34 -14.60
C ASP A 170 -7.93 -12.97 -14.16
N GLY A 171 -7.21 -12.28 -13.28
CA GLY A 171 -6.01 -12.73 -12.59
C GLY A 171 -4.73 -12.09 -13.11
N ASP A 172 -4.83 -11.01 -13.87
CA ASP A 172 -3.69 -10.24 -14.33
C ASP A 172 -3.12 -9.35 -13.23
N THR A 173 -1.79 -9.33 -13.14
CA THR A 173 -1.05 -8.62 -12.08
C THR A 173 -0.17 -7.55 -12.69
N SER A 174 -0.24 -6.34 -12.13
CA SER A 174 0.59 -5.22 -12.54
C SER A 174 2.08 -5.43 -12.21
N ALA A 175 2.95 -4.66 -12.85
CA ALA A 175 4.27 -4.39 -12.29
C ALA A 175 4.16 -3.68 -10.93
N SER A 176 5.19 -3.81 -10.09
CA SER A 176 5.21 -3.16 -8.77
C SER A 176 5.55 -1.68 -8.86
N VAL A 177 4.89 -0.87 -8.03
CA VAL A 177 5.17 0.55 -7.79
C VAL A 177 5.43 0.76 -6.30
N ASN A 178 6.46 1.54 -5.95
CA ASN A 178 6.78 1.80 -4.56
C ASN A 178 5.80 2.83 -3.96
N LEU A 179 5.21 2.49 -2.82
CA LEU A 179 4.54 3.40 -1.89
C LEU A 179 5.59 3.93 -0.89
N PRO A 180 5.97 5.21 -0.96
CA PRO A 180 6.94 5.78 -0.04
C PRO A 180 6.25 6.22 1.27
N ILE A 181 6.60 5.62 2.40
CA ILE A 181 6.17 6.06 3.73
C ILE A 181 7.38 6.62 4.47
N THR A 182 7.31 7.90 4.84
CA THR A 182 8.35 8.58 5.61
C THR A 182 7.96 8.60 7.08
N ILE A 183 8.83 8.07 7.94
CA ILE A 183 8.71 8.13 9.39
C ILE A 183 9.71 9.19 9.86
N VAL A 184 9.28 10.11 10.71
CA VAL A 184 10.11 11.17 11.32
C VAL A 184 10.40 10.76 12.77
N ASP A 185 11.68 10.82 13.16
CA ASP A 185 12.19 10.44 14.48
C ASP A 185 11.68 11.38 15.56
N ASP A 186 11.38 10.82 16.74
CA ASP A 186 11.10 11.61 17.93
C ASP A 186 12.41 12.08 18.59
N VAL A 187 12.37 13.25 19.21
CA VAL A 187 13.48 13.76 20.02
C VAL A 187 13.05 13.93 21.48
N PRO A 188 13.83 13.44 22.46
CA PRO A 188 13.43 13.57 23.86
C PRO A 188 13.27 15.03 24.32
N GLU A 189 12.12 15.36 24.90
CA GLU A 189 11.82 16.68 25.47
C GLU A 189 11.75 16.67 27.02
N ILE A 190 12.45 17.61 27.68
CA ILE A 190 12.28 17.85 29.12
C ILE A 190 11.16 18.88 29.35
N LYS A 191 9.96 18.42 29.69
CA LYS A 191 8.81 19.32 29.91
C LYS A 191 8.88 20.15 31.18
N THR A 192 9.36 19.56 32.30
CA THR A 192 9.54 20.28 33.56
C THR A 192 10.70 19.71 34.38
N ALA A 193 11.38 20.57 35.12
CA ALA A 193 12.32 20.18 36.15
C ALA A 193 11.91 20.87 37.46
N THR A 194 11.67 20.08 38.52
CA THR A 194 11.45 20.62 39.86
C THR A 194 12.81 20.95 40.48
N PRO A 195 13.09 22.22 40.83
CA PRO A 195 14.32 22.56 41.53
C PRO A 195 14.35 21.90 42.90
N LEU A 196 15.50 21.31 43.27
CA LEU A 196 15.78 20.93 44.64
C LEU A 196 16.36 22.14 45.37
N PHE A 197 15.83 22.46 46.55
CA PHE A 197 16.41 23.42 47.46
C PHE A 197 17.10 22.66 48.59
N LEU A 198 18.37 23.00 48.84
CA LEU A 198 19.10 22.57 50.04
C LEU A 198 18.98 23.71 51.06
N ASP A 199 18.34 23.43 52.18
CA ASP A 199 18.36 24.31 53.35
C ASP A 199 19.55 23.90 54.22
N GLU A 200 20.48 24.83 54.46
CA GLU A 200 21.70 24.65 55.27
C GLU A 200 21.50 25.15 56.71
N ASP A 201 20.24 25.37 57.14
CA ASP A 201 19.92 25.75 58.51
C ASP A 201 19.94 24.51 59.44
N ASP A 202 21.14 24.20 59.97
CA ASP A 202 21.39 23.27 61.11
C ASP A 202 21.69 24.04 62.41
#